data_AF-A0A420EW14-F1
#
_entry.id   AF-A0A420EW14-F1
#
_cell.length_a   1.000
_cell.length_b   1.000
_cell.length_c   1.000
_cell.angle_alpha   90.00
_cell.angle_beta   90.00
_cell.angle_gamma   90.00
#
_symmetry.space_group_name_H-M   'P 1'
#
loop_
_entity.id
_entity.type
_entity.pdbx_description
1 polymer ?
#
loop_
_entity_poly.entity_id
_entity_poly.type
_entity_poly.pdbx_seq_one_letter_code
_entity_poly.pdbx_strand_id
1 'polypeptide(L)'
;MTTGGGTGLVRRPDASNRATLLELLFDVVFVAALALISMTIAQRDSWGALGQSLLMLMAIWWIWSVTSVTTDFYDPEQRPIQAVLMVTMLGAVGAAAALPRAAGGHALVFAVAYVAPHLVRGAILVSTLHRHRHNAQERAARFMFWFVVSGIFWIVGALPPGQPHWPLWVAAAAIDYVSAGARYPTPWLGRVPIDQYERATEHLGERYQQFVILALGDIILVPTLKIGTSDFAAPRPRS
;
A
#
# COMPACT_ATOMS: atom_id res chain seq x y z
N MET A 1 16.75 24.28 22.49
CA MET A 1 17.05 25.01 21.24
C MET A 1 16.16 24.45 20.16
N THR A 2 15.10 25.19 19.80
CA THR A 2 14.15 24.85 18.74
C THR A 2 14.49 25.72 17.53
N THR A 3 15.09 25.13 16.50
CA THR A 3 15.54 25.85 15.29
C THR A 3 14.94 25.22 14.03
N GLY A 4 14.28 26.07 13.22
CA GLY A 4 13.89 25.83 11.81
C GLY A 4 12.46 25.30 11.66
N GLY A 5 11.43 26.08 11.31
CA GLY A 5 11.42 27.13 10.29
C GLY A 5 11.21 26.47 8.93
N GLY A 6 9.94 26.33 8.53
CA GLY A 6 9.52 25.45 7.44
C GLY A 6 10.20 25.71 6.10
N THR A 7 10.52 24.64 5.38
CA THR A 7 10.69 24.61 3.91
C THR A 7 11.06 23.18 3.48
N GLY A 8 10.09 22.52 2.84
CA GLY A 8 10.31 21.32 2.03
C GLY A 8 9.57 20.09 2.53
N LEU A 9 8.25 19.97 2.27
CA LEU A 9 7.54 18.68 2.36
C LEU A 9 8.24 17.64 1.48
N VAL A 10 8.87 18.09 0.40
CA VAL A 10 9.71 17.27 -0.49
C VAL A 10 11.04 16.99 0.19
N ARG A 11 11.44 15.71 0.21
CA ARG A 11 12.70 15.24 0.79
C ARG A 11 13.89 15.92 0.10
N ARG A 12 14.89 16.35 0.87
CA ARG A 12 16.13 16.91 0.31
C ARG A 12 17.02 15.77 -0.22
N PRO A 13 17.70 15.94 -1.36
CA PRO A 13 18.59 14.90 -1.92
C PRO A 13 19.69 14.41 -0.97
N ASP A 14 20.16 15.27 -0.06
CA ASP A 14 21.28 14.98 0.86
C ASP A 14 20.83 14.55 2.28
N ALA A 15 19.52 14.46 2.54
CA ALA A 15 19.02 13.96 3.82
C ALA A 15 19.29 12.45 3.90
N SER A 16 19.88 11.97 4.99
CA SER A 16 20.33 10.57 5.13
C SER A 16 19.27 9.59 4.61
N ASN A 17 19.65 8.70 3.68
CA ASN A 17 18.76 7.73 3.04
C ASN A 17 18.34 6.57 4.00
N ARG A 18 18.44 6.79 5.32
CA ARG A 18 18.08 5.80 6.31
C ARG A 18 16.57 5.82 6.49
N ALA A 19 15.94 4.67 6.32
CA ALA A 19 14.52 4.50 6.63
C ALA A 19 14.26 4.90 8.10
N THR A 20 13.28 5.75 8.30
CA THR A 20 12.78 6.12 9.63
C THR A 20 12.13 4.90 10.29
N LEU A 21 12.02 4.92 11.62
CA LEU A 21 11.37 3.84 12.38
C LEU A 21 9.92 3.61 11.91
N LEU A 22 9.24 4.67 11.48
CA LEU A 22 7.86 4.59 11.01
C LEU A 22 7.77 3.95 9.61
N GLU A 23 8.74 4.20 8.73
CA GLU A 23 8.84 3.50 7.44
C GLU A 23 9.11 2.01 7.65
N LEU A 24 10.00 1.66 8.57
CA LEU A 24 10.26 0.25 8.93
C LEU A 24 9.02 -0.44 9.52
N LEU A 25 8.31 0.24 10.44
CA LEU A 25 7.06 -0.28 11.00
C LEU A 25 6.02 -0.49 9.90
N PHE A 26 5.89 0.45 8.97
CA PHE A 26 5.03 0.34 7.81
C PHE A 26 5.36 -0.89 6.96
N ASP A 27 6.64 -1.14 6.67
CA ASP A 27 7.04 -2.32 5.89
C ASP A 27 6.72 -3.63 6.64
N VAL A 28 6.97 -3.69 7.95
CA VAL A 28 6.59 -4.86 8.77
C VAL A 28 5.09 -5.13 8.76
N VAL A 29 4.26 -4.09 8.91
CA VAL A 29 2.80 -4.22 8.82
C VAL A 29 2.37 -4.73 7.45
N PHE A 30 3.01 -4.25 6.38
CA PHE A 30 2.72 -4.70 5.02
C PHE A 30 3.17 -6.14 4.76
N VAL A 31 4.31 -6.57 5.30
CA VAL A 31 4.75 -7.97 5.24
C VAL A 31 3.75 -8.88 5.94
N ALA A 32 3.27 -8.50 7.14
CA ALA A 32 2.24 -9.25 7.84
C ALA A 32 0.92 -9.32 7.06
N ALA A 33 0.49 -8.21 6.45
CA ALA A 33 -0.68 -8.18 5.58
C ALA A 33 -0.50 -9.11 4.36
N LEU A 34 0.68 -9.11 3.73
CA LEU A 34 1.01 -9.97 2.60
C LEU A 34 1.01 -11.45 2.98
N ALA A 35 1.53 -11.80 4.16
CA ALA A 35 1.51 -13.15 4.69
C ALA A 35 0.06 -13.65 4.88
N LEU A 36 -0.82 -12.83 5.48
CA LEU A 36 -2.24 -13.17 5.65
C LEU A 36 -2.96 -13.43 4.32
N ILE A 37 -2.69 -12.60 3.30
CA ILE A 37 -3.23 -12.79 1.95
C ILE A 37 -2.71 -14.08 1.34
N SER A 38 -1.41 -14.34 1.47
CA SER A 38 -0.77 -15.54 0.91
C SER A 38 -1.33 -16.82 1.51
N MET A 39 -1.54 -16.85 2.83
CA MET A 39 -2.20 -17.97 3.51
C MET A 39 -3.65 -18.13 3.04
N THR A 40 -4.36 -17.02 2.80
CA THR A 40 -5.73 -17.06 2.27
C THR A 40 -5.78 -17.58 0.83
N ILE A 41 -4.81 -17.21 -0.01
CA ILE A 41 -4.65 -17.72 -1.38
C ILE A 41 -4.37 -19.23 -1.38
N ALA A 42 -3.49 -19.68 -0.50
CA ALA A 42 -3.10 -21.10 -0.40
C ALA A 42 -4.27 -22.03 -0.02
N GLN A 43 -5.34 -21.50 0.55
CA GLN A 43 -6.56 -22.24 0.92
C GLN A 43 -7.65 -22.19 -0.18
N ARG A 44 -7.36 -21.67 -1.39
CA ARG A 44 -8.35 -21.57 -2.47
C ARG A 44 -8.28 -22.78 -3.40
N ASP A 45 -9.41 -23.47 -3.51
CA ASP A 45 -9.51 -24.70 -4.32
C ASP A 45 -10.04 -24.48 -5.74
N SER A 46 -10.29 -23.22 -6.16
CA SER A 46 -10.81 -22.91 -7.50
C SER A 46 -10.09 -21.75 -8.18
N TRP A 47 -9.97 -21.83 -9.50
CA TRP A 47 -9.38 -20.78 -10.35
C TRP A 47 -10.09 -19.42 -10.20
N GLY A 48 -11.42 -19.42 -10.01
CA GLY A 48 -12.19 -18.20 -9.77
C GLY A 48 -11.81 -17.54 -8.44
N ALA A 49 -11.76 -18.32 -7.34
CA ALA A 49 -11.37 -17.81 -6.03
C ALA A 49 -9.89 -17.38 -5.99
N LEU A 50 -9.03 -18.04 -6.77
CA LEU A 50 -7.64 -17.62 -6.96
C LEU A 50 -7.57 -16.25 -7.65
N GLY A 51 -8.26 -16.06 -8.77
CA GLY A 51 -8.29 -14.78 -9.50
C GLY A 51 -8.82 -13.63 -8.64
N GLN A 52 -9.86 -13.88 -7.84
CA GLN A 52 -10.36 -12.92 -6.87
C GLN A 52 -9.30 -12.54 -5.83
N SER A 53 -8.63 -13.54 -5.24
CA SER A 53 -7.61 -13.31 -4.22
C SER A 53 -6.38 -12.59 -4.80
N LEU A 54 -6.00 -12.88 -6.05
CA LEU A 54 -4.95 -12.17 -6.79
C LEU A 54 -5.31 -10.70 -7.05
N LEU A 55 -6.57 -10.41 -7.41
CA LEU A 55 -7.04 -9.03 -7.57
C LEU A 55 -6.92 -8.24 -6.25
N MET A 56 -7.24 -8.87 -5.13
CA MET A 56 -7.13 -8.22 -3.81
C MET A 56 -5.65 -8.05 -3.40
N LEU A 57 -4.80 -9.01 -3.74
CA LEU A 57 -3.36 -8.90 -3.59
C LEU A 57 -2.82 -7.71 -4.38
N MET A 58 -3.23 -7.55 -5.65
CA MET A 58 -2.86 -6.40 -6.47
C MET A 58 -3.29 -5.08 -5.82
N ALA A 59 -4.51 -5.02 -5.26
CA ALA A 59 -4.98 -3.85 -4.54
C ALA A 59 -4.08 -3.53 -3.33
N ILE A 60 -3.80 -4.49 -2.46
CA ILE A 60 -2.96 -4.25 -1.28
C ILE A 60 -1.52 -3.89 -1.70
N TRP A 61 -0.98 -4.59 -2.69
CA TRP A 61 0.30 -4.25 -3.30
C TRP A 61 0.33 -2.80 -3.79
N TRP A 62 -0.75 -2.33 -4.42
CA TRP A 62 -0.87 -0.96 -4.88
C TRP A 62 -0.81 0.06 -3.75
N ILE A 63 -1.48 -0.19 -2.62
CA ILE A 63 -1.39 0.66 -1.43
C ILE A 63 0.06 0.82 -0.99
N TRP A 64 0.81 -0.30 -0.92
CA TRP A 64 2.23 -0.29 -0.57
C TRP A 64 3.04 0.54 -1.56
N SER A 65 2.97 0.20 -2.86
CA SER A 65 3.79 0.83 -3.89
C SER A 65 3.62 2.34 -3.89
N VAL A 66 2.39 2.84 -3.85
CA VAL A 66 2.16 4.29 -3.92
C VAL A 66 2.58 4.97 -2.62
N THR A 67 2.45 4.31 -1.47
CA THR A 67 2.90 4.86 -0.18
C THR A 67 4.42 4.89 -0.10
N SER A 68 5.10 3.87 -0.62
CA SER A 68 6.56 3.84 -0.74
C SER A 68 7.10 4.97 -1.61
N VAL A 69 6.48 5.22 -2.76
CA VAL A 69 6.78 6.41 -3.57
C VAL A 69 6.49 7.69 -2.78
N THR A 70 5.42 7.72 -1.97
CA THR A 70 5.08 8.93 -1.19
C THR A 70 6.17 9.27 -0.19
N THR A 71 6.67 8.32 0.59
CA THR A 71 7.72 8.55 1.60
C THR A 71 9.12 8.71 1.04
N ASP A 72 9.31 8.31 -0.21
CA ASP A 72 10.52 8.62 -0.97
C ASP A 72 10.55 10.10 -1.37
N PHE A 73 9.44 10.58 -1.96
CA PHE A 73 9.34 11.97 -2.40
C PHE A 73 9.14 12.97 -1.28
N TYR A 74 8.39 12.60 -0.24
CA TYR A 74 8.05 13.49 0.85
C TYR A 74 8.72 13.04 2.13
N ASP A 75 9.20 14.01 2.91
CA ASP A 75 9.94 13.77 4.14
C ASP A 75 9.05 13.06 5.20
N PRO A 76 9.39 11.81 5.58
CA PRO A 76 8.61 11.01 6.53
C PRO A 76 8.66 11.53 7.97
N GLU A 77 9.58 12.44 8.30
CA GLU A 77 9.62 13.07 9.63
C GLU A 77 8.53 14.14 9.80
N GLN A 78 7.89 14.56 8.70
CA GLN A 78 6.83 15.56 8.75
C GLN A 78 5.51 14.95 9.17
N ARG A 79 4.83 15.62 10.12
CA ARG A 79 3.53 15.21 10.66
C ARG A 79 2.49 14.82 9.60
N PRO A 80 2.35 15.52 8.45
CA PRO A 80 1.41 15.12 7.40
C PRO A 80 1.72 13.73 6.83
N ILE A 81 3.00 13.41 6.63
CA ILE A 81 3.43 12.12 6.07
C ILE A 81 3.33 11.00 7.11
N GLN A 82 3.60 11.30 8.38
CA GLN A 82 3.35 10.37 9.49
C GLN A 82 1.87 9.98 9.59
N ALA A 83 0.96 10.95 9.45
CA ALA A 83 -0.48 10.67 9.42
C ALA A 83 -0.87 9.81 8.21
N VAL A 84 -0.28 10.07 7.03
CA VAL A 84 -0.46 9.21 5.85
C VAL A 84 -0.03 7.78 6.15
N LEU A 85 1.18 7.59 6.70
CA LEU A 85 1.70 6.25 7.06
C LEU A 85 0.77 5.52 8.04
N MET A 86 0.28 6.19 9.07
CA MET A 86 -0.65 5.60 10.04
C MET A 86 -1.96 5.15 9.40
N VAL A 87 -2.58 6.00 8.58
CA VAL A 87 -3.83 5.68 7.89
C VAL A 87 -3.62 4.55 6.89
N THR A 88 -2.49 4.54 6.18
CA THR A 88 -2.15 3.47 5.24
C THR A 88 -1.95 2.14 5.95
N MET A 89 -1.23 2.10 7.07
CA MET A 89 -1.06 0.88 7.86
C MET A 89 -2.41 0.33 8.35
N LEU A 90 -3.29 1.19 8.86
CA LEU A 90 -4.63 0.79 9.27
C LEU A 90 -5.46 0.25 8.10
N GLY A 91 -5.42 0.93 6.95
CA GLY A 91 -6.11 0.49 5.74
C GLY A 91 -5.60 -0.86 5.23
N ALA A 92 -4.29 -1.07 5.22
CA ALA A 92 -3.67 -2.33 4.80
C ALA A 92 -4.10 -3.52 5.69
N VAL A 93 -4.04 -3.33 7.01
CA VAL A 93 -4.51 -4.35 7.97
C VAL A 93 -6.00 -4.60 7.83
N GLY A 94 -6.80 -3.53 7.70
CA GLY A 94 -8.25 -3.65 7.51
C GLY A 94 -8.61 -4.38 6.22
N ALA A 95 -7.92 -4.10 5.12
CA ALA A 95 -8.10 -4.76 3.83
C ALA A 95 -7.70 -6.25 3.92
N ALA A 96 -6.55 -6.56 4.52
CA ALA A 96 -6.10 -7.94 4.72
C ALA A 96 -7.05 -8.73 5.63
N ALA A 97 -7.58 -8.13 6.70
CA ALA A 97 -8.53 -8.76 7.62
C ALA A 97 -9.91 -8.99 6.99
N ALA A 98 -10.33 -8.10 6.08
CA ALA A 98 -11.59 -8.24 5.34
C ALA A 98 -11.51 -9.31 4.24
N LEU A 99 -10.31 -9.61 3.73
CA LEU A 99 -10.06 -10.50 2.60
C LEU A 99 -10.81 -11.85 2.67
N PRO A 100 -10.75 -12.62 3.77
CA PRO A 100 -11.40 -13.94 3.81
C PRO A 100 -12.92 -13.86 3.65
N ARG A 101 -13.52 -12.71 4.03
CA ARG A 101 -14.98 -12.46 3.99
C ARG A 101 -15.41 -11.48 2.90
N ALA A 102 -14.48 -10.95 2.11
CA ALA A 102 -14.76 -9.95 1.09
C ALA A 102 -15.72 -10.49 0.01
N ALA A 103 -15.59 -11.78 -0.33
CA ALA A 103 -16.48 -12.46 -1.28
C ALA A 103 -17.87 -12.80 -0.71
N GLY A 104 -18.11 -12.63 0.60
CA GLY A 104 -19.30 -13.15 1.28
C GLY A 104 -19.95 -12.20 2.29
N GLY A 105 -19.82 -10.89 2.09
CA GLY A 105 -20.57 -9.87 2.85
C GLY A 105 -19.73 -8.72 3.43
N HIS A 106 -18.39 -8.81 3.38
CA HIS A 106 -17.51 -7.73 3.86
C HIS A 106 -16.82 -6.97 2.71
N ALA A 107 -17.37 -7.05 1.49
CA ALA A 107 -16.85 -6.36 0.31
C ALA A 107 -16.68 -4.85 0.53
N LEU A 108 -17.64 -4.22 1.21
CA LEU A 108 -17.60 -2.78 1.49
C LEU A 108 -16.47 -2.42 2.46
N VAL A 109 -16.24 -3.25 3.48
CA VAL A 109 -15.13 -3.06 4.42
C VAL A 109 -13.80 -3.10 3.69
N PHE A 110 -13.62 -4.08 2.78
CA PHE A 110 -12.43 -4.14 1.95
C PHE A 110 -12.29 -2.89 1.07
N ALA A 111 -13.34 -2.53 0.34
CA ALA A 111 -13.31 -1.40 -0.59
C ALA A 111 -13.00 -0.08 0.13
N VAL A 112 -13.60 0.16 1.30
CA VAL A 112 -13.30 1.34 2.12
C VAL A 112 -11.87 1.30 2.65
N ALA A 113 -11.41 0.16 3.16
CA ALA A 113 -10.05 0.00 3.67
C ALA A 113 -8.99 0.20 2.58
N TYR A 114 -9.30 -0.13 1.33
CA TYR A 114 -8.46 0.14 0.16
C TYR A 114 -8.50 1.61 -0.28
N VAL A 115 -9.68 2.18 -0.45
CA VAL A 115 -9.87 3.53 -1.01
C VAL A 115 -9.47 4.62 -0.02
N ALA A 116 -9.76 4.46 1.27
CA ALA A 116 -9.55 5.50 2.28
C ALA A 116 -8.10 5.97 2.40
N PRO A 117 -7.07 5.09 2.46
CA PRO A 117 -5.66 5.52 2.45
C PRO A 117 -5.30 6.44 1.29
N HIS A 118 -5.77 6.11 0.08
CA HIS A 118 -5.48 6.89 -1.11
C HIS A 118 -6.12 8.28 -1.07
N LEU A 119 -7.40 8.36 -0.67
CA LEU A 119 -8.14 9.62 -0.58
C LEU A 119 -7.62 10.51 0.56
N VAL A 120 -7.36 9.94 1.74
CA VAL A 120 -6.83 10.68 2.89
C VAL A 120 -5.45 11.23 2.55
N ARG A 121 -4.57 10.42 1.94
CA ARG A 121 -3.27 10.89 1.46
C ARG A 121 -3.42 12.03 0.46
N GLY A 122 -4.27 11.86 -0.55
CA GLY A 122 -4.48 12.90 -1.56
C GLY A 122 -4.99 14.20 -0.93
N ALA A 123 -5.94 14.12 0.00
CA ALA A 123 -6.46 15.28 0.73
C ALA A 123 -5.38 15.97 1.58
N ILE A 124 -4.57 15.20 2.33
CA ILE A 124 -3.46 15.74 3.13
C ILE A 124 -2.43 16.41 2.23
N LEU A 125 -1.99 15.76 1.15
CA LEU A 125 -0.97 16.30 0.25
C LEU A 125 -1.46 17.54 -0.51
N VAL A 126 -2.67 17.50 -1.06
CA VAL A 126 -3.24 18.64 -1.80
C VAL A 126 -3.43 19.83 -0.86
N SER A 127 -4.01 19.62 0.33
CA SER A 127 -4.24 20.72 1.29
C SER A 127 -2.94 21.32 1.82
N THR A 128 -1.96 20.50 2.17
CA THR A 128 -0.65 20.96 2.65
C THR A 128 0.13 21.68 1.56
N LEU A 129 0.22 21.12 0.35
CA LEU A 129 0.95 21.73 -0.77
C LEU A 129 0.29 23.01 -1.27
N HIS A 130 -1.05 23.08 -1.26
CA HIS A 130 -1.78 24.29 -1.64
C HIS A 130 -1.50 25.45 -0.68
N ARG A 131 -1.52 25.18 0.64
CA ARG A 131 -1.20 26.17 1.67
C ARG A 131 0.21 26.75 1.53
N HIS A 132 1.14 25.98 0.97
CA HIS A 132 2.54 26.39 0.78
C HIS A 132 2.87 26.81 -0.67
N ARG A 133 1.87 26.89 -1.56
CA ARG A 133 2.03 27.24 -3.00
C ARG A 133 3.15 26.48 -3.70
N HIS A 134 3.26 25.19 -3.40
CA HIS A 134 4.36 24.37 -3.91
C HIS A 134 4.04 23.79 -5.29
N ASN A 135 5.01 23.77 -6.20
CA ASN A 135 4.87 23.24 -7.57
C ASN A 135 4.49 21.74 -7.61
N ALA A 136 4.64 21.02 -6.50
CA ALA A 136 4.24 19.62 -6.37
C ALA A 136 2.71 19.42 -6.21
N GLN A 137 1.95 20.50 -6.00
CA GLN A 137 0.49 20.43 -5.83
C GLN A 137 -0.18 19.78 -7.04
N GLU A 138 0.23 20.12 -8.26
CA GLU A 138 -0.34 19.54 -9.48
C GLU A 138 -0.15 18.04 -9.52
N ARG A 139 1.03 17.54 -9.13
CA ARG A 139 1.29 16.11 -9.04
C ARG A 139 0.31 15.47 -8.05
N ALA A 140 0.22 15.97 -6.81
CA ALA A 140 -0.71 15.44 -5.82
C ALA A 140 -2.18 15.44 -6.30
N ALA A 141 -2.60 16.49 -7.03
CA ALA A 141 -3.93 16.58 -7.62
C ALA A 141 -4.17 15.53 -8.72
N ARG A 142 -3.19 15.28 -9.61
CA ARG A 142 -3.26 14.21 -10.63
C ARG A 142 -3.48 12.84 -9.98
N PHE A 143 -2.71 12.50 -8.94
CA PHE A 143 -2.90 11.25 -8.20
C PHE A 143 -4.28 11.19 -7.54
N MET A 144 -4.68 12.25 -6.82
CA MET A 144 -5.98 12.31 -6.15
C MET A 144 -7.14 12.09 -7.12
N PHE A 145 -7.10 12.72 -8.31
CA PHE A 145 -8.12 12.56 -9.34
C PHE A 145 -8.28 11.09 -9.74
N TRP A 146 -7.19 10.40 -10.11
CA TRP A 146 -7.25 9.01 -10.55
C TRP A 146 -7.69 8.05 -9.43
N PHE A 147 -7.28 8.31 -8.18
CA PHE A 147 -7.76 7.54 -7.03
C PHE A 147 -9.23 7.76 -6.70
N VAL A 148 -9.77 8.97 -6.92
CA VAL A 148 -11.21 9.21 -6.81
C VAL A 148 -11.96 8.44 -7.90
N VAL A 149 -11.48 8.48 -9.14
CA VAL A 149 -12.08 7.74 -10.26
C VAL A 149 -12.08 6.24 -9.97
N SER A 150 -10.93 5.64 -9.66
CA SER A 150 -10.85 4.22 -9.28
C SER A 150 -11.69 3.89 -8.05
N GLY A 151 -11.66 4.77 -7.03
CA GLY A 151 -12.39 4.59 -5.79
C GLY A 151 -13.90 4.48 -5.97
N ILE A 152 -14.48 5.20 -6.93
CA ILE A 152 -15.90 5.05 -7.28
C ILE A 152 -16.21 3.61 -7.72
N PHE A 153 -15.36 3.01 -8.56
CA PHE A 153 -15.58 1.63 -9.04
C PHE A 153 -15.41 0.59 -7.92
N TRP A 154 -14.43 0.77 -7.02
CA TRP A 154 -14.27 -0.07 -5.84
C TRP A 154 -15.50 -0.03 -4.93
N ILE A 155 -15.97 1.16 -4.60
CA ILE A 155 -17.12 1.34 -3.69
C ILE A 155 -18.41 0.87 -4.35
N VAL A 156 -18.71 1.30 -5.57
CA VAL A 156 -19.93 0.90 -6.30
C VAL A 156 -19.94 -0.62 -6.51
N GLY A 157 -18.80 -1.23 -6.83
CA GLY A 157 -18.68 -2.67 -6.96
C GLY A 157 -18.90 -3.43 -5.65
N ALA A 158 -18.84 -2.78 -4.49
CA ALA A 158 -19.05 -3.38 -3.18
C ALA A 158 -20.48 -3.23 -2.63
N LEU A 159 -21.34 -2.42 -3.27
CA LEU A 159 -22.72 -2.17 -2.85
C LEU A 159 -23.70 -3.34 -3.08
N PRO A 160 -23.55 -4.18 -4.13
CA PRO A 160 -24.49 -5.28 -4.35
C PRO A 160 -24.54 -6.26 -3.16
N PRO A 161 -25.75 -6.68 -2.74
CA PRO A 161 -25.90 -7.63 -1.64
C PRO A 161 -25.37 -9.01 -2.02
N GLY A 162 -24.68 -9.66 -1.07
CA GLY A 162 -24.18 -11.03 -1.20
C GLY A 162 -22.76 -11.14 -1.75
N GLN A 163 -22.49 -10.60 -2.94
CA GLN A 163 -21.18 -10.69 -3.60
C GLN A 163 -20.76 -9.38 -4.27
N PRO A 164 -19.46 -9.02 -4.25
CA PRO A 164 -18.97 -7.87 -4.98
C PRO A 164 -19.07 -8.07 -6.49
N HIS A 165 -19.26 -6.97 -7.21
CA HIS A 165 -19.28 -6.95 -8.67
C HIS A 165 -17.85 -6.99 -9.23
N TRP A 166 -17.31 -8.20 -9.36
CA TRP A 166 -15.92 -8.44 -9.77
C TRP A 166 -15.47 -7.68 -11.03
N PRO A 167 -16.26 -7.55 -12.11
CA PRO A 167 -15.85 -6.74 -13.27
C PRO A 167 -15.58 -5.26 -12.94
N LEU A 168 -16.30 -4.69 -11.96
CA LEU A 168 -16.06 -3.30 -11.55
C LEU A 168 -14.76 -3.18 -10.76
N TRP A 169 -14.45 -4.14 -9.92
CA TRP A 169 -13.18 -4.17 -9.18
C TRP A 169 -11.98 -4.42 -10.10
N VAL A 170 -12.13 -5.28 -11.11
CA VAL A 170 -11.12 -5.45 -12.17
C VAL A 170 -10.92 -4.14 -12.93
N ALA A 171 -12.01 -3.45 -13.30
CA ALA A 171 -11.91 -2.14 -13.93
C ALA A 171 -11.22 -1.10 -13.03
N ALA A 172 -11.52 -1.10 -11.74
CA ALA A 172 -10.90 -0.20 -10.76
C ALA A 172 -9.38 -0.45 -10.66
N ALA A 173 -8.97 -1.70 -10.50
CA ALA A 173 -7.55 -2.08 -10.51
C ALA A 173 -6.88 -1.73 -11.85
N ALA A 174 -7.55 -1.97 -12.97
CA ALA A 174 -7.03 -1.59 -14.28
C ALA A 174 -6.81 -0.07 -14.38
N ILE A 175 -7.73 0.75 -13.87
CA ILE A 175 -7.58 2.21 -13.81
C ILE A 175 -6.34 2.58 -13.00
N ASP A 176 -6.15 1.99 -11.82
CA ASP A 176 -5.01 2.28 -10.94
C ASP A 176 -3.67 1.99 -11.63
N TYR A 177 -3.52 0.80 -12.23
CA TYR A 177 -2.27 0.38 -12.87
C TYR A 177 -2.03 1.05 -14.23
N VAL A 178 -3.06 1.19 -15.07
CA VAL A 178 -2.95 1.82 -16.40
C VAL A 178 -2.70 3.32 -16.25
N SER A 179 -3.39 4.00 -15.33
CA SER A 179 -3.14 5.43 -15.09
C SER A 179 -1.70 5.67 -14.65
N ALA A 180 -1.15 4.81 -13.79
CA ALA A 180 0.26 4.90 -13.40
C ALA A 180 1.23 4.67 -14.56
N GLY A 181 1.04 3.60 -15.34
CA GLY A 181 1.87 3.30 -16.52
C GLY A 181 1.78 4.40 -17.59
N ALA A 182 0.64 5.06 -17.71
CA ALA A 182 0.42 6.20 -18.61
C ALA A 182 0.90 7.55 -18.04
N ARG A 183 1.56 7.57 -16.86
CA ARG A 183 2.03 8.77 -16.15
C ARG A 183 0.90 9.73 -15.74
N TYR A 184 -0.22 9.18 -15.30
CA TYR A 184 -1.41 9.88 -14.80
C TYR A 184 -1.88 11.01 -15.73
N PRO A 185 -2.34 10.68 -16.96
CA PRO A 185 -2.77 11.68 -17.95
C PRO A 185 -4.04 12.36 -17.47
N THR A 186 -3.92 13.49 -16.80
CA THR A 186 -5.07 14.15 -16.18
C THR A 186 -5.58 15.23 -17.12
N PRO A 187 -6.90 15.33 -17.35
CA PRO A 187 -7.47 16.41 -18.14
C PRO A 187 -6.97 17.77 -17.63
N TRP A 188 -6.62 18.68 -18.54
CA TRP A 188 -6.12 20.04 -18.26
C TRP A 188 -4.72 20.14 -17.63
N LEU A 189 -4.31 19.18 -16.81
CA LEU A 189 -2.99 19.18 -16.14
C LEU A 189 -1.92 18.40 -16.90
N GLY A 190 -2.27 17.63 -17.93
CA GLY A 190 -1.33 16.82 -18.70
C GLY A 190 -0.79 15.62 -17.91
N ARG A 191 0.35 15.07 -18.39
CA ARG A 191 1.04 13.91 -17.79
C ARG A 191 2.11 14.34 -16.80
N VAL A 192 2.46 13.46 -15.86
CA VAL A 192 3.63 13.66 -14.99
C VAL A 192 4.91 13.73 -15.84
N PRO A 193 5.79 14.73 -15.64
CA PRO A 193 7.07 14.84 -16.34
C PRO A 193 7.94 13.58 -16.20
N ILE A 194 8.71 13.25 -17.25
CA ILE A 194 9.48 11.98 -17.33
C ILE A 194 10.57 11.94 -16.26
N ASP A 195 11.29 13.03 -16.05
CA ASP A 195 12.35 13.19 -15.05
C ASP A 195 11.86 12.91 -13.62
N GLN A 196 10.64 13.34 -13.29
CA GLN A 196 10.02 13.07 -11.99
C GLN A 196 9.57 11.62 -11.87
N TYR A 197 9.17 10.99 -12.99
CA TYR A 197 8.74 9.60 -13.02
C TYR A 197 9.92 8.65 -12.90
N GLU A 198 11.03 8.91 -13.60
CA GLU A 198 12.24 8.08 -13.58
C GLU A 198 12.87 8.02 -12.19
N ARG A 199 13.01 9.16 -11.50
CA ARG A 199 13.50 9.20 -10.11
C ARG A 199 12.61 8.39 -9.15
N ALA A 200 11.29 8.42 -9.37
CA ALA A 200 10.35 7.62 -8.57
C ALA A 200 10.60 6.12 -8.72
N THR A 201 10.91 5.67 -9.94
CA THR A 201 11.18 4.26 -10.25
C THR A 201 12.54 3.77 -9.78
N GLU A 202 13.56 4.61 -9.74
CA GLU A 202 14.91 4.23 -9.28
C GLU A 202 14.94 3.93 -7.77
N HIS A 203 14.37 4.82 -6.95
CA HIS A 203 14.29 4.64 -5.49
C HIS A 203 13.34 3.53 -5.06
N LEU A 204 12.33 3.22 -5.89
CA LEU A 204 11.49 2.05 -5.67
C LEU A 204 12.33 0.77 -5.60
N GLY A 205 13.41 0.66 -6.39
CA GLY A 205 14.33 -0.50 -6.37
C GLY A 205 14.96 -0.74 -5.00
N GLU A 206 15.40 0.31 -4.31
CA GLU A 206 15.99 0.20 -2.96
C GLU A 206 14.96 -0.26 -1.92
N ARG A 207 13.74 0.28 -1.97
CA ARG A 207 12.65 -0.14 -1.06
C ARG A 207 12.14 -1.53 -1.38
N TYR A 208 12.13 -1.96 -2.64
CA TYR A 208 11.88 -3.34 -3.02
C TYR A 208 12.89 -4.28 -2.37
N GLN A 209 14.18 -3.93 -2.37
CA GLN A 209 15.21 -4.75 -1.72
C GLN A 209 14.96 -4.89 -0.21
N GLN A 210 14.62 -3.79 0.48
CA GLN A 210 14.27 -3.82 1.91
C GLN A 210 13.04 -4.67 2.18
N PHE A 211 11.99 -4.51 1.38
CA PHE A 211 10.76 -5.28 1.48
C PHE A 211 10.99 -6.78 1.25
N VAL A 212 11.79 -7.15 0.24
CA VAL A 212 12.14 -8.55 -0.03
C VAL A 212 12.92 -9.14 1.15
N ILE A 213 13.87 -8.41 1.74
CA ILE A 213 14.61 -8.88 2.91
C ILE A 213 13.67 -9.12 4.10
N LEU A 214 12.73 -8.22 4.37
CA LEU A 214 11.75 -8.37 5.45
C LEU A 214 10.80 -9.56 5.20
N ALA A 215 10.32 -9.72 3.97
CA ALA A 215 9.47 -10.84 3.58
C ALA A 215 10.21 -12.19 3.71
N LEU A 216 11.48 -12.26 3.30
CA LEU A 216 12.33 -13.43 3.52
C LEU A 216 12.53 -13.73 5.01
N GLY A 217 12.66 -12.69 5.84
CA GLY A 217 12.71 -12.82 7.29
C GLY A 217 11.47 -13.49 7.87
N ASP A 218 10.27 -13.08 7.45
CA ASP A 218 9.01 -13.69 7.89
C ASP A 218 8.87 -15.15 7.44
N ILE A 219 9.25 -15.46 6.19
CA ILE A 219 9.25 -16.82 5.64
C ILE A 219 10.17 -17.75 6.45
N ILE A 220 11.30 -17.26 6.96
CA ILE A 220 12.21 -18.03 7.80
C ILE A 220 11.68 -18.14 9.23
N LEU A 221 11.09 -17.06 9.77
CA LEU A 221 10.61 -16.98 11.15
C LEU A 221 9.55 -18.04 11.47
N VAL A 222 8.59 -18.26 10.56
CA VAL A 222 7.49 -19.20 10.79
C VAL A 222 7.96 -20.66 10.95
N PRO A 223 8.79 -21.24 10.05
CA PRO A 223 9.42 -22.53 10.25
C PRO A 223 10.32 -22.59 11.49
N THR A 224 11.14 -21.55 11.75
CA THR A 224 12.03 -21.53 12.91
C THR A 224 11.27 -21.57 14.23
N LEU A 225 10.18 -20.82 14.36
CA LEU A 225 9.31 -20.87 15.53
C LEU A 225 8.67 -22.24 15.70
N LYS A 226 8.20 -22.86 14.60
CA LYS A 226 7.66 -24.22 14.63
C LYS A 226 8.67 -25.25 15.13
N ILE A 227 9.93 -25.16 14.68
CA ILE A 227 11.03 -26.02 15.15
C ILE A 227 11.39 -25.72 16.61
N GLY A 228 11.38 -24.45 17.02
CA GLY A 228 11.65 -24.05 18.40
C GLY A 228 10.59 -24.54 19.40
N THR A 229 9.35 -24.70 18.94
CA THR A 229 8.24 -25.25 19.73
C THR A 229 8.06 -26.76 19.59
N SER A 230 8.75 -27.42 18.64
CA SER A 230 8.68 -28.88 18.53
C SER A 230 9.55 -29.49 19.62
N ASP A 231 8.92 -30.21 20.55
CA ASP A 231 9.64 -30.97 21.57
C ASP A 231 10.62 -31.95 20.91
N PHE A 232 11.92 -31.69 21.08
CA PHE A 232 12.96 -32.69 20.86
C PHE A 232 12.90 -33.73 22.00
N ALA A 233 11.75 -34.41 22.15
CA ALA A 233 11.64 -35.50 23.09
C ALA A 233 12.49 -36.68 22.58
N ALA A 234 13.68 -36.84 23.16
CA ALA A 234 14.51 -38.00 22.94
C ALA A 234 13.70 -39.29 23.16
N PRO A 235 13.85 -40.33 22.31
CA PRO A 235 13.15 -41.59 22.51
C PRO A 235 13.51 -42.15 23.89
N ARG A 236 12.54 -42.25 24.81
CA ARG A 236 12.77 -42.93 26.08
C ARG A 236 13.14 -44.39 25.78
N PRO A 237 14.25 -44.92 26.31
CA PRO A 237 14.60 -46.31 26.11
C PRO A 237 13.51 -47.18 26.73
N ARG A 238 12.95 -48.09 25.93
CA ARG A 238 12.02 -49.12 26.40
C ARG A 238 12.85 -50.12 27.21
N SER A 239 12.51 -50.25 28.49
CA SER A 239 12.95 -51.35 29.37
C SER A 239 12.35 -52.67 28.92
#